data_AF-A0A945IQC2-F1
#
_entry.id   AF-A0A945IQC2-F1
#
_cell.length_a   1.000
_cell.length_b   1.000
_cell.length_c   1.000
_cell.angle_alpha   90.00
_cell.angle_beta   90.00
_cell.angle_gamma   90.00
#
_symmetry.space_group_name_H-M   'P 1'
#
loop_
_entity.id
_entity.type
_entity.pdbx_description
1 polymer ?
#
loop_
_entity_poly.entity_id
_entity_poly.type
_entity_poly.pdbx_seq_one_letter_code
_entity_poly.pdbx_strand_id
1 'polypeptide(L)' 'MFGDVAAVDDLTLTIAAGSFFALLGASGCGKTTTLRMVAGLEDPTSGCIAIGEKDITQLRAFQRPVNT' A
#
# COMPACT_ATOMS: atom_id res chain seq x y z
N MET A 1 -18.12 -17.32 0.78
CA MET A 1 -16.66 -17.56 0.82
C MET A 1 -16.12 -16.86 -0.41
N PHE A 2 -15.55 -15.66 -0.26
CA PHE A 2 -14.83 -15.03 -1.36
C PHE A 2 -13.63 -15.95 -1.60
N GLY A 3 -13.56 -16.60 -2.77
CA GLY A 3 -12.43 -17.45 -3.15
C GLY A 3 -11.13 -16.64 -3.14
N ASP A 4 -9.99 -17.31 -3.32
CA ASP A 4 -8.62 -16.77 -3.42
C ASP A 4 -8.45 -15.66 -4.49
N VAL A 5 -9.23 -14.60 -4.42
CA VAL A 5 -9.17 -13.45 -5.29
C VAL A 5 -8.22 -12.49 -4.61
N ALA A 6 -7.02 -12.40 -5.17
CA ALA A 6 -6.07 -11.39 -4.79
C ALA A 6 -6.69 -10.00 -4.98
N ALA A 7 -6.84 -9.25 -3.89
CA ALA A 7 -7.30 -7.85 -3.96
C ALA A 7 -6.30 -6.97 -4.70
N VAL A 8 -5.02 -7.33 -4.64
CA VAL A 8 -3.91 -6.72 -5.36
C VAL A 8 -3.01 -7.87 -5.83
N ASP A 9 -2.72 -7.92 -7.13
CA ASP A 9 -1.86 -8.94 -7.73
C ASP A 9 -0.72 -8.24 -8.48
N ASP A 10 0.51 -8.51 -8.05
CA ASP A 10 1.78 -7.99 -8.61
C ASP A 10 1.81 -6.48 -8.94
N LEU A 11 1.42 -5.63 -7.98
CA LEU A 11 1.46 -4.17 -8.14
C LEU A 11 2.85 -3.61 -7.86
N THR A 12 3.49 -3.02 -8.88
CA THR A 12 4.67 -2.16 -8.71
C THR A 12 4.28 -0.69 -8.93
N LEU A 13 4.52 0.15 -7.92
CA LEU A 13 4.23 1.58 -7.95
C LEU A 13 5.39 2.39 -7.36
N THR A 14 5.77 3.47 -8.02
CA THR A 14 6.74 4.45 -7.51
C THR A 14 6.11 5.84 -7.56
N ILE A 15 6.04 6.50 -6.41
CA ILE A 15 5.48 7.85 -6.27
C ILE A 15 6.64 8.81 -6.00
N ALA A 16 6.79 9.83 -6.85
CA ALA A 16 7.85 10.82 -6.70
C ALA A 16 7.60 11.72 -5.47
N ALA A 17 8.67 12.11 -4.78
CA ALA A 17 8.59 13.05 -3.66
C ALA A 17 7.94 14.38 -4.11
N GLY A 18 7.05 14.92 -3.27
CA GLY A 18 6.32 16.16 -3.56
C GLY A 18 5.20 16.04 -4.59
N SER A 19 4.91 14.83 -5.09
CA SER A 19 3.78 14.61 -6.01
C SER A 19 2.47 14.39 -5.25
N PHE A 20 1.37 14.80 -5.89
CA PHE A 20 0.04 14.37 -5.50
C PHE A 20 -0.37 13.17 -6.35
N PHE A 21 -0.76 12.08 -5.70
CA PHE A 21 -1.10 10.83 -6.35
C PHE A 21 -2.51 10.37 -5.95
N ALA A 22 -3.26 9.82 -6.91
CA ALA A 22 -4.58 9.25 -6.68
C ALA A 22 -4.70 7.87 -7.35
N LEU A 23 -5.38 6.94 -6.69
CA LEU A 23 -5.74 5.63 -7.26
C LEU A 23 -7.17 5.70 -7.81
N LEU A 24 -7.32 5.45 -9.11
CA LEU A 24 -8.62 5.38 -9.78
C LEU A 24 -8.90 3.96 -10.30
N GLY A 25 -10.17 3.57 -10.31
CA GLY A 25 -10.62 2.27 -10.80
C GLY A 25 -12.01 1.90 -10.29
N ALA A 26 -12.61 0.86 -10.86
CA ALA A 26 -13.96 0.39 -10.50
C ALA A 26 -14.06 -0.07 -9.03
N SER A 27 -15.29 -0.21 -8.50
CA SER A 27 -15.47 -0.82 -7.17
C SER A 27 -14.88 -2.23 -7.14
N GLY A 28 -14.17 -2.58 -6.05
CA GLY A 28 -13.55 -3.90 -5.88
C GLY A 28 -12.15 -4.08 -6.49
N CYS A 29 -11.59 -3.10 -7.20
CA CYS A 29 -10.27 -3.24 -7.83
C CYS A 29 -9.05 -3.04 -6.90
N GLY A 30 -9.20 -3.21 -5.58
CA GLY A 30 -8.05 -3.18 -4.65
C GLY A 30 -7.56 -1.81 -4.16
N LYS A 31 -8.20 -0.69 -4.53
CA LYS A 31 -7.74 0.67 -4.12
C LYS A 31 -7.62 0.86 -2.61
N THR A 32 -8.71 0.58 -1.88
CA THR A 32 -8.75 0.75 -0.42
C THR A 32 -7.75 -0.19 0.25
N THR A 33 -7.66 -1.44 -0.21
CA THR A 33 -6.69 -2.42 0.29
C THR A 33 -5.26 -1.93 0.07
N THR A 34 -4.94 -1.40 -1.12
CA THR A 34 -3.62 -0.81 -1.42
C THR A 34 -3.29 0.34 -0.47
N LEU A 35 -4.20 1.30 -0.28
CA LEU A 35 -3.98 2.44 0.61
C LEU A 35 -3.85 2.01 2.08
N ARG A 36 -4.60 1.00 2.52
CA ARG A 36 -4.51 0.44 3.87
C ARG A 36 -3.18 -0.25 4.11
N MET A 37 -2.64 -0.97 3.12
CA MET A 37 -1.30 -1.55 3.18
C MET A 37 -0.21 -0.48 3.27
N VAL A 38 -0.30 0.58 2.46
CA VAL A 38 0.62 1.74 2.53
C VAL A 38 0.48 2.53 3.83
N ALA A 39 -0.68 2.50 4.48
CA ALA A 39 -0.89 3.10 5.80
C ALA A 39 -0.49 2.18 6.98
N GLY A 40 -0.21 0.89 6.74
CA GLY A 40 0.08 -0.07 7.82
C GLY A 40 -1.16 -0.47 8.64
N LEU A 41 -2.32 -0.42 7.99
CA LEU A 41 -3.62 -0.85 8.51
C LEU A 41 -4.01 -2.25 8.01
N GLU A 42 -3.21 -2.80 7.11
CA GLU A 42 -3.33 -4.14 6.53
C GLU A 42 -1.92 -4.59 6.12
N ASP A 43 -1.61 -5.88 6.29
CA ASP A 43 -0.29 -6.42 5.98
C ASP A 43 -0.29 -7.04 4.58
N PRO A 44 0.70 -6.75 3.72
CA PRO A 44 0.80 -7.39 2.42
C PRO A 44 1.14 -8.88 2.59
N THR A 45 0.54 -9.74 1.76
CA THR A 45 0.87 -11.17 1.74
C THR A 45 2.31 -11.42 1.28
N SER A 46 2.81 -10.60 0.35
CA SER A 46 4.19 -10.62 -0.12
C SER A 46 4.61 -9.25 -0.68
N GLY A 47 5.90 -9.07 -0.96
CA GLY A 47 6.45 -7.82 -1.46
C GLY A 47 6.95 -6.88 -0.38
N CYS A 48 7.20 -5.63 -0.75
CA CYS A 48 7.81 -4.61 0.10
C CYS A 48 7.14 -3.26 -0.12
N ILE A 49 7.00 -2.48 0.95
CA ILE A 49 6.58 -1.08 0.92
C ILE A 49 7.71 -0.25 1.53
N ALA A 50 8.22 0.72 0.77
CA ALA A 50 9.29 1.60 1.20
C ALA A 50 8.90 3.08 1.11
N ILE A 51 9.43 3.89 2.02
CA ILE A 51 9.42 5.35 1.95
C ILE A 51 10.87 5.81 1.86
N GLY A 52 11.25 6.38 0.72
CA GLY A 52 12.66 6.60 0.39
C GLY A 52 13.42 5.27 0.38
N GLU A 53 14.53 5.21 1.10
CA GLU A 53 15.36 3.99 1.22
C GLU A 53 14.90 3.07 2.38
N LYS A 54 13.89 3.48 3.15
CA LYS A 54 13.46 2.75 4.34
C LYS A 54 12.33 1.79 4.02
N ASP A 55 12.57 0.50 4.20
CA ASP A 55 11.52 -0.52 4.25
C ASP A 55 10.63 -0.28 5.47
N ILE A 56 9.32 -0.14 5.23
CA ILE A 56 8.29 0.09 6.24
C ILE A 56 7.22 -1.01 6.25
N THR A 57 7.45 -2.12 5.54
CA THR A 57 6.48 -3.19 5.32
C THR A 57 5.89 -3.70 6.63
N GLN A 58 6.74 -3.89 7.64
CA GLN A 58 6.36 -4.43 8.96
C GLN A 58 6.05 -3.35 10.01
N LEU A 59 6.12 -2.06 9.65
CA LEU A 59 5.80 -0.98 10.58
C LEU A 59 4.28 -0.81 10.69
N ARG A 60 3.80 -0.78 11.95
CA ARG A 60 2.41 -0.41 12.26
C ARG A 60 2.16 1.04 11.86
N ALA A 61 0.90 1.37 11.56
CA ALA A 61 0.50 2.71 11.14
C ALA A 61 1.10 3.85 11.97
N PHE A 62 1.09 3.74 13.31
CA PHE A 62 1.61 4.77 14.22
C PHE A 62 3.14 4.91 14.22
N GLN A 63 3.87 3.96 13.61
CA GLN A 63 5.33 3.96 13.52
C GLN A 63 5.83 4.44 12.15
N ARG A 64 4.93 4.65 11.19
CA ARG A 64 5.31 5.04 9.83
C ARG A 64 5.71 6.53 9.79
N PRO A 65 6.83 6.88 9.13
CA PRO A 65 7.37 8.23 9.12
C PRO A 65 6.63 9.13 8.13
N VAL A 66 5.38 9.51 8.45
CA VAL A 66 4.52 10.33 7.58
C VAL A 66 4.41 11.80 8.03
N ASN A 67 5.00 12.15 9.17
CA ASN A 67 4.91 13.48 9.80
C ASN A 67 6.27 14.18 9.95
N THR A 68 7.28 13.75 9.19
CA THR A 68 8.59 14.42 9.10
C THR A 68 8.58 15.44 7.98
#